data_AF-A0A6B1DLC8-F1
#
_entry.id   AF-A0A6B1DLC8-F1
#
_cell.length_a   1.000
_cell.length_b   1.000
_cell.length_c   1.000
_cell.angle_alpha   90.00
_cell.angle_beta   90.00
_cell.angle_gamma   90.00
#
_symmetry.space_group_name_H-M   'P 1'
#
loop_
_entity.id
_entity.type
_entity.pdbx_description
1 polymer ?
#
loop_
_entity_poly.entity_id
_entity_poly.type
_entity_poly.pdbx_seq_one_letter_code
_entity_poly.pdbx_strand_id
1 'polypeptide(L)'
;MDFAGASRLESRLAALDSPVRLVFFTQTFGCDSCLMARQIVDRIVAASDQLTVVEHNLVLDKDEAARYGVDRAPALAVVGGDDDGGAGDVGFRYYGVPAGFEMESIVEAIELVAAGGAAAVAAGKSALSDETLDTVDALDRDVNLRVFVTPT
;
A
#
# COMPACT_ATOMS: atom_id res chain seq x y z
N MET A 1 -1.80 -25.87 -3.70
CA MET A 1 -0.93 -24.80 -4.21
C MET A 1 -1.65 -24.23 -5.42
N ASP A 2 -2.32 -23.11 -5.22
CA ASP A 2 -3.28 -22.56 -6.19
C ASP A 2 -2.54 -21.71 -7.25
N PHE A 3 -2.50 -22.22 -8.48
CA PHE A 3 -1.91 -21.55 -9.64
C PHE A 3 -2.84 -20.49 -10.26
N ALA A 4 -4.10 -20.38 -9.81
CA ALA A 4 -5.04 -19.38 -10.32
C ALA A 4 -4.82 -17.97 -9.73
N GLY A 5 -4.21 -17.87 -8.54
CA GLY A 5 -3.96 -16.57 -7.88
C GLY A 5 -2.82 -15.76 -8.52
N ALA A 6 -1.79 -16.42 -9.05
CA ALA A 6 -0.65 -15.74 -9.66
C ALA A 6 -1.03 -15.02 -10.96
N SER A 7 -1.78 -15.70 -11.84
CA SER A 7 -2.23 -15.10 -13.10
C SER A 7 -3.22 -13.95 -12.91
N ARG A 8 -4.06 -14.00 -11.87
CA ARG A 8 -4.98 -12.89 -11.53
C ARG A 8 -4.23 -11.66 -11.03
N LEU A 9 -3.22 -11.84 -10.18
CA LEU A 9 -2.37 -10.75 -9.70
C LEU A 9 -1.63 -10.08 -10.85
N GLU A 10 -0.95 -10.87 -11.69
CA GLU A 10 -0.23 -10.39 -12.88
C GLU A 10 -1.17 -9.65 -13.84
N SER A 11 -2.37 -10.20 -14.10
CA SER A 11 -3.34 -9.57 -14.99
C SER A 11 -3.82 -8.19 -14.50
N ARG A 12 -4.00 -8.04 -13.19
CA ARG A 12 -4.40 -6.76 -12.57
C ARG A 12 -3.28 -5.73 -12.64
N LEU A 13 -2.06 -6.14 -12.31
CA LEU A 13 -0.91 -5.25 -12.19
C LEU A 13 -0.18 -4.98 -13.53
N ALA A 14 -0.51 -5.73 -14.59
CA ALA A 14 -0.01 -5.48 -15.94
C ALA A 14 -0.52 -4.15 -16.54
N ALA A 15 -1.64 -3.64 -16.05
CA ALA A 15 -2.30 -2.43 -16.57
C ALA A 15 -2.02 -1.17 -15.75
N LEU A 16 -0.97 -1.17 -14.91
CA LEU A 16 -0.61 0.03 -14.14
C LEU A 16 -0.08 1.12 -15.09
N ASP A 17 -0.76 2.27 -15.08
CA ASP A 17 -0.45 3.40 -15.95
C ASP A 17 0.71 4.28 -15.42
N SER A 18 1.06 4.14 -14.14
CA SER A 18 2.11 4.93 -13.48
C SER A 18 2.92 4.09 -12.49
N PRO A 19 4.18 4.46 -12.22
CA PRO A 19 5.01 3.74 -11.25
C PRO A 19 4.46 3.87 -9.81
N VAL A 20 4.60 2.81 -9.03
CA VAL A 20 4.24 2.74 -7.61
C VAL A 20 5.40 2.16 -6.81
N ARG A 21 5.69 2.76 -5.67
CA ARG A 21 6.71 2.33 -4.73
C ARG A 21 6.06 1.76 -3.49
N LEU A 22 6.50 0.57 -3.12
CA LEU A 22 6.14 -0.10 -1.88
C LEU A 22 7.25 0.15 -0.86
N VAL A 23 6.98 0.99 0.13
CA VAL A 23 7.95 1.28 1.20
C VAL A 23 7.70 0.32 2.35
N PHE A 24 8.59 -0.66 2.50
CA PHE A 24 8.46 -1.75 3.45
C PHE A 24 9.33 -1.50 4.68
N PHE A 25 8.71 -1.46 5.85
CA PHE A 25 9.37 -1.33 7.13
C PHE A 25 9.47 -2.69 7.82
N THR A 26 10.70 -3.04 8.21
CA THR A 26 11.04 -4.31 8.85
C THR A 26 11.93 -4.11 10.07
N GLN A 27 12.16 -5.15 10.86
CA GLN A 27 13.17 -5.16 11.92
C GLN A 27 13.64 -6.60 12.20
N THR A 28 14.88 -6.75 12.64
CA THR A 28 15.46 -8.08 12.91
C THR A 28 14.96 -8.71 14.20
N PHE A 29 14.81 -7.92 15.27
CA PHE A 29 14.41 -8.41 16.59
C PHE A 29 12.96 -8.08 16.87
N GLY A 30 12.20 -9.03 17.44
CA GLY A 30 10.80 -8.80 17.82
C GLY A 30 9.84 -8.69 16.64
N CYS A 31 10.18 -9.27 15.48
CA CYS A 31 9.32 -9.31 14.31
C CYS A 31 9.34 -10.68 13.62
N ASP A 32 8.69 -11.65 14.26
CA ASP A 32 8.62 -13.04 13.76
C ASP A 32 7.94 -13.15 12.39
N SER A 33 7.13 -12.15 12.04
CA SER A 33 6.34 -12.10 10.82
C SER A 33 6.98 -11.28 9.68
N CYS A 34 8.08 -10.55 9.94
CA CYS A 34 8.71 -9.67 8.96
C CYS A 34 9.19 -10.41 7.71
N LEU A 35 9.81 -11.59 7.88
CA LEU A 35 10.28 -12.39 6.76
C LEU A 35 9.14 -12.84 5.84
N MET A 36 8.01 -13.25 6.43
CA MET A 36 6.84 -13.69 5.68
C MET A 36 6.19 -12.52 4.94
N ALA A 37 6.06 -11.36 5.60
CA ALA A 37 5.56 -10.15 4.96
C ALA A 37 6.44 -9.75 3.75
N ARG A 38 7.77 -9.79 3.91
CA ARG A 38 8.72 -9.49 2.84
C ARG A 38 8.54 -10.40 1.62
N GLN A 39 8.40 -11.71 1.83
CA GLN A 39 8.19 -12.67 0.74
C GLN A 39 6.91 -12.41 -0.07
N ILE A 40 5.86 -11.89 0.58
CA ILE A 40 4.62 -11.51 -0.10
C ILE A 40 4.84 -10.22 -0.89
N VAL A 41 5.50 -9.22 -0.30
CA VAL A 41 5.84 -7.97 -0.99
C VAL A 41 6.68 -8.24 -2.23
N ASP A 42 7.69 -9.11 -2.13
CA ASP A 42 8.53 -9.49 -3.29
C ASP A 42 7.70 -10.12 -4.41
N ARG A 43 6.71 -10.95 -4.07
CA ARG A 43 5.79 -11.53 -5.06
C ARG A 43 4.95 -10.47 -5.75
N ILE A 44 4.46 -9.49 -5.01
CA ILE A 44 3.65 -8.38 -5.57
C ILE A 44 4.50 -7.55 -6.54
N VAL A 45 5.71 -7.18 -6.13
CA VAL A 45 6.63 -6.40 -6.97
C VAL A 45 7.02 -7.16 -8.23
N ALA A 46 7.24 -8.48 -8.13
CA ALA A 46 7.58 -9.30 -9.30
C ALA A 46 6.47 -9.40 -10.35
N ALA A 47 5.24 -8.98 -10.04
CA ALA A 47 4.11 -9.04 -10.96
C ALA A 47 4.02 -7.86 -11.93
N SER A 48 4.83 -6.78 -11.76
CA SER A 48 4.81 -5.63 -12.67
C SER A 48 6.10 -4.81 -12.61
N ASP A 49 6.61 -4.39 -13.77
CA ASP A 49 7.79 -3.51 -13.88
C ASP A 49 7.52 -2.09 -13.37
N GLN A 50 6.25 -1.72 -13.16
CA GLN A 50 5.86 -0.44 -12.55
C GLN A 50 5.99 -0.44 -11.03
N LEU A 51 6.28 -1.60 -10.42
CA LEU A 51 6.39 -1.74 -8.99
C LEU A 51 7.85 -1.78 -8.56
N THR A 52 8.15 -1.05 -7.50
CA THR A 52 9.44 -1.10 -6.82
C THR A 52 9.21 -1.29 -5.32
N VAL A 53 10.17 -1.90 -4.63
CA VAL A 53 10.19 -1.95 -3.17
C VAL A 53 11.42 -1.26 -2.63
N VAL A 54 11.22 -0.41 -1.63
CA VAL A 54 12.29 0.17 -0.81
C VAL A 54 12.11 -0.36 0.61
N GLU A 55 13.16 -0.96 1.16
CA GLU A 55 13.13 -1.50 2.51
C GLU A 55 13.82 -0.55 3.48
N HIS A 56 13.19 -0.31 4.63
CA HIS A 56 13.73 0.43 5.76
C HIS A 56 13.65 -0.40 7.04
N ASN A 57 14.64 -0.22 7.90
CA ASN A 57 14.64 -0.77 9.24
C ASN A 57 13.92 0.20 10.19
N LEU A 58 12.84 -0.23 10.84
CA LEU A 58 12.03 0.62 11.73
C LEU A 58 12.84 1.29 12.84
N VAL A 59 13.85 0.60 13.39
CA VAL A 59 14.61 1.06 14.55
C VAL A 59 15.79 1.94 14.14
N LEU A 60 16.42 1.64 13.00
CA LEU A 60 17.61 2.33 12.52
C LEU A 60 17.27 3.54 11.64
N ASP A 61 16.24 3.43 10.80
CA ASP A 61 15.86 4.44 9.80
C ASP A 61 14.73 5.32 10.34
N LYS A 62 14.96 5.94 11.51
CA LYS A 62 13.92 6.68 12.25
C LYS A 62 13.30 7.84 11.49
N ASP A 63 14.10 8.53 10.68
CA ASP A 63 13.62 9.67 9.89
C ASP A 63 12.63 9.22 8.82
N GLU A 64 12.89 8.08 8.17
CA GLU A 64 11.97 7.47 7.21
C GLU A 64 10.73 6.92 7.92
N ALA A 65 10.89 6.22 9.05
CA ALA A 65 9.74 5.76 9.84
C ALA A 65 8.82 6.92 10.26
N ALA A 66 9.40 8.03 10.71
CA ALA A 66 8.67 9.24 11.08
C ALA A 66 7.99 9.89 9.86
N ARG A 67 8.69 9.97 8.72
CA ARG A 67 8.15 10.52 7.46
C ARG A 67 6.87 9.81 7.03
N TYR A 68 6.84 8.49 7.13
CA TYR A 68 5.68 7.68 6.74
C TYR A 68 4.68 7.43 7.88
N GLY A 69 4.93 7.97 9.08
CA GLY A 69 4.07 7.78 10.26
C GLY A 69 4.00 6.31 10.73
N VAL A 70 5.08 5.55 10.53
CA VAL A 70 5.16 4.13 10.84
C VAL A 70 5.81 3.94 12.21
N ASP A 71 5.11 3.22 13.09
CA ASP A 71 5.54 2.97 14.47
C ASP A 71 5.69 1.48 14.82
N ARG A 72 5.38 0.60 13.87
CA ARG A 72 5.35 -0.87 14.05
C ARG A 72 5.83 -1.57 12.80
N ALA A 73 6.42 -2.75 12.97
CA ALA A 73 6.86 -3.63 11.89
C ALA A 73 6.21 -5.03 12.03
N PRO A 74 5.94 -5.74 10.91
CA PRO A 74 6.15 -5.27 9.55
C PRO A 74 5.08 -4.24 9.14
N ALA A 75 5.47 -3.27 8.32
CA ALA A 75 4.54 -2.32 7.73
C ALA A 75 4.86 -2.04 6.26
N LEU A 76 3.83 -1.70 5.49
CA LEU A 76 3.93 -1.38 4.08
C LEU A 76 3.20 -0.06 3.81
N ALA A 77 3.90 0.93 3.27
CA ALA A 77 3.28 2.11 2.69
C ALA A 77 3.24 1.97 1.16
N VAL A 78 2.10 2.33 0.56
CA VAL A 78 1.90 2.31 -0.89
C VAL A 78 1.91 3.75 -1.39
N VAL A 79 2.92 4.12 -2.20
CA VAL A 79 3.12 5.51 -2.64
C VAL A 79 3.37 5.62 -4.13
N GLY A 80 2.95 6.73 -4.73
CA GLY A 80 3.23 7.04 -6.12
C GLY A 80 4.72 7.19 -6.38
N GLY A 81 5.15 6.84 -7.60
CA GLY A 81 6.57 6.78 -7.97
C GLY A 81 7.31 8.11 -8.10
N ASP A 82 6.61 9.26 -8.04
CA ASP A 82 7.24 10.56 -8.19
C ASP A 82 7.95 11.00 -6.89
N ASP A 83 9.27 11.21 -7.01
CA ASP A 83 10.25 11.37 -5.92
C ASP A 83 10.17 12.69 -5.12
N ASP A 84 9.17 13.54 -5.35
CA ASP A 84 9.08 14.84 -4.66
C ASP A 84 8.37 14.72 -3.31
N GLY A 85 9.15 14.33 -2.29
CA GLY A 85 8.95 14.84 -0.92
C GLY A 85 7.63 14.51 -0.22
N GLY A 86 6.85 13.54 -0.71
CA GLY A 86 5.56 13.14 -0.13
C GLY A 86 4.33 13.44 -1.02
N ALA A 87 4.50 14.06 -2.19
CA ALA A 87 3.39 14.34 -3.11
C ALA A 87 2.70 13.06 -3.64
N GLY A 88 3.40 11.92 -3.65
CA GLY A 88 2.85 10.60 -4.01
C GLY A 88 2.32 9.77 -2.85
N ASP A 89 2.48 10.18 -1.58
CA ASP A 89 1.98 9.40 -0.44
C ASP A 89 0.53 9.80 -0.10
N VAL A 90 -0.41 8.96 -0.52
CA VAL A 90 -1.86 9.19 -0.34
C VAL A 90 -2.41 8.65 0.97
N GLY A 91 -1.58 8.02 1.80
CA GLY A 91 -1.99 7.68 3.15
C GLY A 91 -2.16 6.19 3.46
N PHE A 92 -1.88 5.27 2.52
CA PHE A 92 -2.16 3.84 2.70
C PHE A 92 -1.05 3.08 3.44
N ARG A 93 -1.36 2.61 4.64
CA ARG A 93 -0.42 1.94 5.57
C ARG A 93 -1.03 0.59 5.98
N TYR A 94 -0.33 -0.49 5.65
CA TYR A 94 -0.69 -1.85 6.07
C TYR A 94 0.27 -2.33 7.15
N TYR A 95 -0.27 -2.92 8.21
CA TYR A 95 0.51 -3.44 9.34
C TYR A 95 0.29 -4.94 9.49
N GLY A 96 1.37 -5.72 9.56
CA GLY A 96 1.33 -7.17 9.63
C GLY A 96 1.62 -7.86 8.29
N VAL A 97 1.28 -9.14 8.20
CA VAL A 97 1.50 -9.95 6.99
C VAL A 97 0.29 -9.81 6.06
N PRO A 98 0.46 -9.29 4.84
CA PRO A 98 -0.65 -9.15 3.89
C PRO A 98 -0.96 -10.47 3.17
N ALA A 99 -1.43 -11.48 3.90
CA ALA A 99 -1.77 -12.78 3.34
C ALA A 99 -3.28 -12.94 3.09
N GLY A 100 -3.63 -13.86 2.19
CA GLY A 100 -5.03 -14.21 1.92
C GLY A 100 -5.82 -13.07 1.27
N PHE A 101 -7.03 -12.81 1.77
CA PHE A 101 -7.93 -11.79 1.24
C PHE A 101 -7.36 -10.37 1.33
N GLU A 102 -6.49 -10.10 2.30
CA GLU A 102 -5.88 -8.77 2.50
C GLU A 102 -4.89 -8.40 1.37
N MET A 103 -4.39 -9.39 0.63
CA MET A 103 -3.57 -9.13 -0.55
C MET A 103 -4.35 -8.38 -1.63
N GLU A 104 -5.65 -8.66 -1.79
CA GLU A 104 -6.50 -7.96 -2.77
C GLU A 104 -6.65 -6.48 -2.42
N SER A 105 -6.74 -6.14 -1.13
CA SER A 105 -6.81 -4.74 -0.67
C SER A 105 -5.54 -3.97 -1.05
N ILE A 106 -4.36 -4.59 -0.91
CA ILE A 106 -3.10 -3.94 -1.32
C ILE A 106 -3.04 -3.74 -2.83
N VAL A 107 -3.49 -4.72 -3.62
CA VAL A 107 -3.55 -4.58 -5.07
C VAL A 107 -4.49 -3.44 -5.47
N GLU A 108 -5.65 -3.30 -4.84
CA GLU A 108 -6.56 -2.17 -5.07
C GLU A 108 -5.93 -0.83 -4.68
N ALA A 109 -5.20 -0.77 -3.56
CA ALA A 109 -4.47 0.42 -3.17
C ALA A 109 -3.40 0.79 -4.21
N ILE A 110 -2.64 -0.19 -4.72
CA ILE A 110 -1.64 0.01 -5.78
C ILE A 110 -2.28 0.57 -7.05
N GLU A 111 -3.38 -0.03 -7.52
CA GLU A 111 -4.12 0.43 -8.70
C GLU A 111 -4.61 1.87 -8.51
N LEU A 112 -5.15 2.19 -7.34
CA LEU A 112 -5.64 3.53 -7.03
C LEU A 112 -4.49 4.56 -7.01
N VAL A 113 -3.35 4.22 -6.39
CA VAL A 113 -2.16 5.07 -6.38
C VAL A 113 -1.63 5.27 -7.81
N ALA A 114 -1.50 4.19 -8.59
CA ALA A 114 -1.04 4.26 -9.98
C ALA A 114 -1.96 5.12 -10.86
N ALA A 115 -3.26 5.15 -10.56
CA ALA A 115 -4.24 5.97 -11.26
C ALA A 115 -4.22 7.46 -10.87
N GLY A 116 -3.41 7.86 -9.88
CA GLY A 116 -3.31 9.24 -9.38
C GLY A 116 -3.99 9.49 -8.02
N GLY A 117 -4.37 8.44 -7.30
CA GLY A 117 -4.87 8.54 -5.92
C GLY A 117 -6.14 9.39 -5.81
N ALA A 118 -6.09 10.43 -4.95
CA ALA A 118 -7.20 11.37 -4.78
C ALA A 118 -7.62 12.05 -6.10
N ALA A 119 -6.68 12.32 -7.00
CA ALA A 119 -7.00 12.88 -8.33
C ALA A 119 -7.77 11.87 -9.19
N ALA A 120 -7.49 10.57 -9.06
CA ALA A 120 -8.24 9.51 -9.74
C ALA A 120 -9.69 9.45 -9.22
N VAL A 121 -9.85 9.55 -7.91
CA VAL A 121 -11.16 9.61 -7.24
C VAL A 121 -11.95 10.82 -7.73
N ALA A 122 -11.34 12.01 -7.72
CA ALA A 122 -11.95 13.25 -8.20
C ALA A 122 -12.28 13.23 -9.71
N ALA A 123 -11.56 12.43 -10.50
CA ALA A 123 -11.85 12.20 -11.92
C ALA A 123 -12.98 11.16 -12.16
N GLY A 124 -13.71 10.76 -11.13
CA GLY A 124 -14.85 9.84 -11.22
C GLY A 124 -14.46 8.37 -11.35
N LYS A 125 -13.22 8.00 -11.02
CA LYS A 125 -12.76 6.59 -11.02
C LYS A 125 -13.02 5.87 -9.69
N SER A 126 -13.79 6.45 -8.79
CA SER A 126 -14.19 5.84 -7.52
C SER A 126 -15.51 5.07 -7.65
N ALA A 127 -15.65 3.98 -6.91
CA ALA A 127 -16.91 3.25 -6.79
C ALA A 127 -17.87 3.87 -5.73
N LEU A 128 -17.43 4.92 -5.04
CA LEU A 128 -18.25 5.63 -4.05
C LEU A 128 -19.26 6.54 -4.74
N SER A 129 -20.42 6.73 -4.11
CA SER A 129 -21.44 7.68 -4.58
C SER A 129 -20.99 9.14 -4.37
N ASP A 130 -21.50 10.04 -5.19
CA ASP A 130 -21.26 11.49 -5.07
C ASP A 130 -21.58 11.99 -3.64
N GLU A 131 -22.69 11.53 -3.04
CA GLU A 131 -23.06 11.87 -1.65
C GLU A 131 -21.98 11.46 -0.63
N THR A 132 -21.35 10.30 -0.83
CA THR A 132 -20.27 9.83 0.05
C THR A 132 -19.02 10.67 -0.15
N LEU A 133 -18.69 11.02 -1.39
CA LEU A 133 -17.53 11.87 -1.71
C LEU A 133 -17.71 13.27 -1.12
N ASP A 134 -18.88 13.89 -1.29
CA ASP A 134 -19.22 15.18 -0.70
C ASP A 134 -19.10 15.16 0.84
N THR A 135 -19.50 14.05 1.46
CA THR A 135 -19.37 13.87 2.92
C THR A 135 -17.92 13.78 3.36
N VAL A 136 -17.06 13.09 2.59
CA VAL A 136 -15.63 12.96 2.88
C VAL A 136 -14.91 14.29 2.63
N ASP A 137 -15.26 15.02 1.57
CA ASP A 137 -14.69 16.34 1.24
C ASP A 137 -15.06 17.42 2.26
N ALA A 138 -16.18 17.25 2.98
CA ALA A 138 -16.61 18.15 4.04
C ALA A 138 -15.89 17.94 5.40
N LEU A 139 -14.99 16.98 5.51
CA LEU A 139 -14.24 16.74 6.75
C LEU A 139 -13.29 17.93 7.04
N ASP A 140 -13.45 18.54 8.21
CA ASP A 140 -12.73 19.75 8.64
C ASP A 140 -11.53 19.46 9.55
N ARG A 141 -11.18 18.19 9.71
CA ARG A 141 -10.11 17.71 10.59
C ARG A 141 -9.45 16.47 10.02
N ASP A 142 -8.19 16.27 10.39
CA ASP A 142 -7.47 15.06 10.03
C ASP A 142 -8.11 13.82 10.64
N VAL A 143 -8.40 12.82 9.79
CA VAL A 143 -8.97 11.54 10.20
C VAL A 143 -7.96 10.43 9.97
N ASN A 144 -7.61 9.72 11.04
CA ASN A 144 -6.82 8.49 10.95
C ASN A 144 -7.75 7.27 11.01
N LEU A 145 -8.08 6.69 9.86
CA LEU A 145 -8.90 5.49 9.77
C LEU A 145 -8.04 4.24 9.99
N ARG A 146 -8.40 3.42 10.98
CA ARG A 146 -7.73 2.15 11.28
C ARG A 146 -8.72 1.01 11.16
N VAL A 147 -8.49 0.13 10.19
CA VAL A 147 -9.28 -1.08 9.99
C VAL A 147 -8.50 -2.26 10.56
N PHE A 148 -9.10 -2.95 11.53
CA PHE A 148 -8.49 -4.13 12.16
C PHE A 148 -9.08 -5.39 11.56
N VAL A 149 -8.22 -6.26 11.07
CA VAL A 149 -8.58 -7.52 10.41
C VAL A 149 -7.83 -8.68 11.02
N THR A 150 -8.36 -9.88 10.84
CA THR A 150 -7.69 -11.14 11.19
C THR A 150 -7.48 -11.96 9.90
N PRO A 151 -6.27 -12.45 9.62
CA PRO A 151 -6.07 -13.40 8.53
C PRO A 151 -6.99 -14.62 8.74
N THR A 152 -7.72 -15.02 7.69
CA THR A 152 -8.59 -16.21 7.69
C THR A 152 -7.80 -17.50 7.57
#